data_AF-A0A410G0W9-F1
#
_entry.id   AF-A0A410G0W9-F1
#
_cell.length_a   1.000
_cell.length_b   1.000
_cell.length_c   1.000
_cell.angle_alpha   90.00
_cell.angle_beta   90.00
_cell.angle_gamma   90.00
#
_symmetry.space_group_name_H-M   'P 1'
#
loop_
_entity.id
_entity.type
_entity.pdbx_description
1 polymer ?
#
loop_
_entity_poly.entity_id
_entity_poly.type
_entity_poly.pdbx_seq_one_letter_code
_entity_poly.pdbx_strand_id
1 'polypeptide(L)'
;MIIILVIIIVILIVVIIYLYVHNRGLQLVLQKARKDIGNETSEILTRKSESRYDHSARKKVGKWQAMEIVNSFLGKIELNNSNTNYSSINTTVPVWWFDINRTRFLDDLHLILAKDHGFVWLKIPKGTIEDPSRIFYIRPDNGLVQLKISSVDGSDYLRDVSSGIGDFRFSKYVEMEF
;
A
#
# COMPACT_ATOMS: atom_id res chain seq x y z
N MET A 1 -22.34 31.05 -58.80
CA MET A 1 -22.54 30.34 -57.52
C MET A 1 -21.56 29.19 -57.31
N ILE A 2 -21.43 28.25 -58.25
CA ILE A 2 -20.55 27.05 -58.10
C ILE A 2 -19.07 27.42 -57.85
N ILE A 3 -18.52 28.41 -58.56
CA ILE A 3 -17.11 28.82 -58.43
C ILE A 3 -16.79 29.34 -57.01
N ILE A 4 -17.70 30.13 -56.42
CA ILE A 4 -17.53 30.69 -55.07
C ILE A 4 -17.54 29.55 -54.02
N LEU A 5 -18.42 28.55 -54.21
CA LEU A 5 -18.50 27.38 -53.33
C LEU A 5 -17.20 26.56 -53.35
N VAL A 6 -16.61 26.36 -54.53
CA VAL A 6 -15.34 25.63 -54.68
C VAL A 6 -14.19 26.34 -53.96
N ILE A 7 -14.11 27.67 -54.05
CA ILE A 7 -13.08 28.46 -53.37
C ILE A 7 -13.21 28.33 -51.84
N ILE A 8 -14.43 28.38 -51.31
CA ILE A 8 -14.69 28.23 -49.86
C ILE A 8 -14.23 26.84 -49.37
N ILE A 9 -14.50 25.79 -50.14
CA ILE A 9 -14.09 24.41 -49.80
C ILE A 9 -12.57 24.28 -49.77
N VAL A 10 -11.86 24.87 -50.74
CA VAL A 10 -10.38 24.82 -50.78
C VAL A 10 -9.77 25.52 -49.56
N ILE A 11 -10.30 26.68 -49.17
CA ILE A 11 -9.84 27.41 -47.99
C ILE A 11 -10.08 26.59 -46.72
N LEU A 12 -11.25 25.97 -46.57
CA LEU A 12 -11.56 25.11 -45.43
C LEU A 12 -10.61 23.91 -45.33
N ILE A 13 -10.28 23.26 -46.45
CA ILE A 13 -9.34 22.14 -46.47
C ILE A 13 -7.95 22.58 -46.00
N VAL A 14 -7.46 23.73 -46.47
CA VAL A 14 -6.15 24.27 -46.05
C VAL A 14 -6.13 24.57 -44.55
N VAL A 15 -7.20 25.17 -44.01
CA VAL A 15 -7.33 25.45 -42.58
C VAL A 15 -7.37 24.16 -41.76
N ILE A 16 -8.10 23.14 -42.20
CA ILE A 16 -8.17 21.83 -41.53
C ILE A 16 -6.79 21.16 -41.51
N ILE A 17 -6.06 21.19 -42.64
CA ILE A 17 -4.71 20.63 -42.72
C ILE A 17 -3.77 21.37 -41.77
N TYR A 18 -3.83 22.70 -41.74
CA TYR A 18 -3.02 23.53 -40.84
C TYR A 18 -3.28 23.18 -39.36
N LEU A 19 -4.56 23.10 -38.96
CA LEU A 19 -4.95 22.73 -37.59
C LEU A 19 -4.50 21.32 -37.23
N TYR A 20 -4.60 20.36 -38.16
CA TYR A 20 -4.17 18.98 -37.95
C TYR A 20 -2.65 18.88 -37.72
N VAL A 21 -1.84 19.55 -38.53
CA VAL A 21 -0.37 19.56 -38.41
C VAL A 21 0.05 20.22 -37.09
N HIS A 22 -0.55 21.36 -36.75
CA HIS A 22 -0.21 22.09 -35.52
C HIS A 22 -0.56 21.27 -34.27
N ASN A 23 -1.74 20.65 -34.24
CA ASN A 23 -2.19 19.83 -33.11
C ASN A 23 -1.31 18.57 -32.92
N ARG A 24 -0.84 17.96 -34.01
CA ARG A 24 0.09 16.81 -33.94
C ARG A 24 1.44 17.20 -33.31
N GLY A 25 1.95 18.39 -33.64
CA GLY A 25 3.18 18.92 -33.02
C GLY A 25 3.05 19.07 -31.51
N LEU A 26 1.93 19.63 -31.04
CA LEU A 26 1.62 19.78 -29.61
C LEU A 26 1.59 18.44 -28.86
N GLN A 27 0.96 17.42 -29.43
CA GLN A 27 0.89 16.09 -28.81
C GLN A 27 2.27 15.44 -28.65
N LEU A 28 3.17 15.62 -29.62
CA LEU A 28 4.54 15.09 -29.54
C LEU A 28 5.37 15.80 -28.46
N VAL A 29 5.21 17.12 -28.33
CA VAL A 29 5.88 17.90 -27.27
C VAL A 29 5.36 17.49 -25.89
N LEU A 30 4.04 17.29 -25.74
CA LEU A 30 3.43 16.83 -24.49
C LEU A 30 3.89 15.41 -24.09
N GLN A 31 3.99 14.48 -25.05
CA GLN A 31 4.51 13.15 -24.77
C GLN A 31 5.99 13.17 -24.36
N LYS A 32 6.80 13.99 -25.02
CA LYS A 32 8.21 14.15 -24.67
C LYS A 32 8.36 14.75 -23.27
N ALA A 33 7.67 15.84 -22.97
CA ALA A 33 7.68 16.46 -21.64
C ALA A 33 7.22 15.48 -20.54
N ARG A 34 6.17 14.69 -20.80
CA ARG A 34 5.70 13.67 -19.85
C ARG A 34 6.71 12.57 -19.60
N LYS A 35 7.44 12.14 -20.64
CA LYS A 35 8.51 11.14 -20.53
C LYS A 35 9.70 11.69 -19.76
N ASP A 36 10.10 12.93 -20.02
CA ASP A 36 11.22 13.59 -19.36
C ASP A 36 10.92 13.80 -17.86
N ILE A 37 9.71 14.27 -17.52
CA ILE A 37 9.25 14.38 -16.12
C ILE A 37 9.20 13.00 -15.44
N GLY A 38 8.69 11.97 -16.12
CA GLY A 38 8.63 10.61 -15.59
C GLY A 38 10.01 10.02 -15.29
N ASN A 39 10.98 10.26 -16.16
CA ASN A 39 12.37 9.84 -15.98
C ASN A 39 13.05 10.60 -14.85
N GLU A 40 12.88 11.93 -14.79
CA GLU A 40 13.47 12.77 -13.74
C GLU A 40 12.88 12.44 -12.36
N THR A 41 11.58 12.17 -12.29
CA THR A 41 10.92 11.72 -11.05
C THR A 41 11.44 10.36 -10.61
N SER A 42 11.65 9.44 -11.55
CA SER A 42 12.22 8.10 -11.27
C SER A 42 13.67 8.21 -10.81
N GLU A 43 14.50 9.02 -11.46
CA GLU A 43 15.89 9.25 -11.05
C GLU A 43 16.02 9.95 -9.69
N ILE A 44 15.13 10.89 -9.37
CA ILE A 44 15.09 11.54 -8.05
C ILE A 44 14.66 10.54 -6.96
N LEU A 45 13.70 9.65 -7.24
CA LEU A 45 13.30 8.58 -6.33
C LEU A 45 14.43 7.57 -6.13
N THR A 46 15.11 7.16 -7.20
CA THR A 46 16.26 6.26 -7.15
C THR A 46 17.42 6.90 -6.38
N ARG A 47 17.81 8.15 -6.67
CA ARG A 47 18.85 8.87 -5.92
C ARG A 47 18.49 9.10 -4.46
N LYS A 48 17.22 9.37 -4.14
CA LYS A 48 16.74 9.53 -2.76
C LYS A 48 16.67 8.19 -2.01
N SER A 49 16.50 7.07 -2.73
CA SER A 49 16.64 5.74 -2.17
C SER A 49 18.11 5.40 -1.93
N GLU A 50 19.00 5.60 -2.91
CA GLU A 50 20.42 5.27 -2.84
C GLU A 50 21.19 6.11 -1.82
N SER A 51 20.93 7.43 -1.71
CA SER A 51 21.57 8.28 -0.69
C SER A 51 21.08 8.00 0.74
N ARG A 52 20.06 7.14 0.91
CA ARG A 52 19.53 6.74 2.22
C ARG A 52 19.92 5.30 2.57
N TYR A 53 20.63 4.60 1.69
CA TYR A 53 21.23 3.28 1.91
C TYR A 53 22.75 3.39 2.14
N ASP A 54 23.17 4.33 2.98
CA ASP A 54 24.51 4.29 3.58
C ASP A 54 24.42 3.89 5.06
N HIS A 55 25.39 3.09 5.46
CA HIS A 55 25.51 2.26 6.64
C HIS A 55 25.37 3.02 7.97
N SER A 56 24.26 2.81 8.70
CA SER A 56 24.26 2.86 10.17
C SER A 56 22.92 2.35 10.74
N ALA A 57 22.98 1.23 11.47
CA ALA A 57 21.91 0.57 12.22
C ALA A 57 20.77 -0.10 11.42
N ARG A 58 20.47 -1.35 11.79
CA ARG A 58 19.42 -2.22 11.25
C ARG A 58 18.07 -1.49 11.20
N LYS A 59 17.74 -0.90 10.05
CA LYS A 59 16.53 -0.08 9.92
C LYS A 59 15.33 -0.96 9.56
N LYS A 60 14.45 -1.10 10.53
CA LYS A 60 13.11 -1.68 10.38
C LYS A 60 12.37 -1.10 9.16
N VAL A 61 11.74 -1.98 8.38
CA VAL A 61 10.92 -1.59 7.22
C VAL A 61 9.73 -0.74 7.69
N GLY A 62 9.59 0.48 7.18
CA GLY A 62 8.46 1.35 7.54
C GLY A 62 7.14 0.92 6.88
N LYS A 63 6.00 1.33 7.46
CA LYS A 63 4.65 0.97 6.96
C LYS A 63 4.47 1.19 5.46
N TRP A 64 4.82 2.38 4.97
CA TRP A 64 4.66 2.72 3.54
C TRP A 64 5.51 1.81 2.64
N GLN A 65 6.77 1.59 3.02
CA GLN A 65 7.69 0.72 2.29
C GLN A 65 7.20 -0.74 2.28
N ALA A 66 6.69 -1.25 3.40
CA ALA A 66 6.13 -2.60 3.47
C ALA A 66 4.90 -2.76 2.55
N MET A 67 3.99 -1.77 2.52
CA MET A 67 2.85 -1.79 1.61
C MET A 67 3.27 -1.72 0.13
N GLU A 68 4.27 -0.90 -0.19
CA GLU A 68 4.83 -0.80 -1.54
C GLU A 68 5.43 -2.13 -2.00
N ILE A 69 6.20 -2.80 -1.13
CA ILE A 69 6.78 -4.12 -1.41
C ILE A 69 5.67 -5.13 -1.71
N VAL A 70 4.63 -5.22 -0.87
CA VAL A 70 3.50 -6.14 -1.08
C VAL A 70 2.76 -5.84 -2.38
N ASN A 71 2.39 -4.58 -2.62
CA ASN A 71 1.66 -4.20 -3.83
C ASN A 71 2.46 -4.47 -5.11
N SER A 72 3.77 -4.20 -5.07
CA SER A 72 4.68 -4.47 -6.19
C SER A 72 4.80 -5.97 -6.43
N PHE A 73 4.94 -6.77 -5.37
CA PHE A 73 4.96 -8.23 -5.45
C PHE A 73 3.68 -8.80 -6.08
N LEU A 74 2.51 -8.25 -5.71
CA LEU A 74 1.22 -8.69 -6.26
C LEU A 74 0.90 -8.13 -7.65
N GLY A 75 1.64 -7.13 -8.12
CA GLY A 75 1.33 -6.41 -9.36
C GLY A 75 0.02 -5.61 -9.32
N LYS A 76 -0.52 -5.32 -8.13
CA LYS A 76 -1.77 -4.56 -7.93
C LYS A 76 -1.77 -3.80 -6.60
N ILE A 77 -2.60 -2.77 -6.50
CA ILE A 77 -2.79 -2.02 -5.25
C ILE A 77 -3.76 -2.80 -4.34
N GLU A 78 -3.20 -3.62 -3.46
CA GLU A 78 -3.95 -4.37 -2.43
C GLU A 78 -3.94 -3.61 -1.09
N LEU A 79 -2.78 -3.11 -0.67
CA LEU A 79 -2.56 -2.43 0.60
C LEU A 79 -2.49 -0.91 0.45
N ASN A 80 -3.09 -0.21 1.39
CA ASN A 80 -3.05 1.25 1.50
C ASN A 80 -3.17 1.69 2.97
N ASN A 81 -3.01 3.00 3.21
CA ASN A 81 -3.05 3.56 4.57
C ASN A 81 -4.40 3.33 5.27
N SER A 82 -5.49 3.27 4.52
CA SER A 82 -6.81 3.08 5.11
C SER A 82 -7.07 1.62 5.46
N ASN A 83 -6.63 0.61 4.69
CA ASN A 83 -6.95 -0.79 5.00
C ASN A 83 -5.84 -1.57 5.75
N THR A 84 -4.67 -0.97 5.94
CA THR A 84 -3.51 -1.65 6.53
C THR A 84 -3.21 -1.18 7.93
N ASN A 85 -3.09 -2.13 8.86
CA ASN A 85 -2.55 -1.89 10.19
C ASN A 85 -1.09 -2.33 10.23
N TYR A 86 -0.25 -1.59 10.94
CA TYR A 86 1.18 -1.85 11.02
C TYR A 86 1.63 -1.78 12.47
N SER A 87 2.44 -2.75 12.89
CA SER A 87 3.10 -2.71 14.18
C SER A 87 4.56 -3.12 14.06
N SER A 88 5.34 -2.53 14.94
CA SER A 88 6.67 -2.94 15.30
C SER A 88 6.62 -3.95 16.45
N ILE A 89 7.62 -4.84 16.57
CA ILE A 89 7.88 -5.55 17.83
C ILE A 89 8.05 -4.49 18.92
N ASN A 90 7.35 -4.67 20.04
CA ASN A 90 7.43 -3.80 21.20
C ASN A 90 8.78 -4.00 21.93
N THR A 91 9.34 -2.92 22.48
CA THR A 91 10.68 -2.93 23.09
C THR A 91 10.73 -3.63 24.45
N THR A 92 9.59 -3.76 25.13
CA THR A 92 9.50 -4.30 26.50
C THR A 92 8.95 -5.72 26.51
N VAL A 93 8.04 -6.03 25.59
CA VAL A 93 7.41 -7.36 25.48
C VAL A 93 7.53 -7.82 24.02
N PRO A 94 7.96 -9.06 23.74
CA PRO A 94 8.18 -9.55 22.37
C PRO A 94 6.84 -9.84 21.66
N VAL A 95 6.10 -8.77 21.36
CA VAL A 95 4.80 -8.80 20.68
C VAL A 95 4.72 -7.69 19.65
N TRP A 96 3.97 -7.94 18.58
CA TRP A 96 3.37 -6.88 17.78
C TRP A 96 2.05 -6.46 18.41
N TRP A 97 1.93 -5.18 18.72
CA TRP A 97 0.77 -4.63 19.42
C TRP A 97 -0.08 -3.81 18.44
N PHE A 98 -1.36 -4.15 18.33
CA PHE A 98 -2.32 -3.36 17.58
C PHE A 98 -3.50 -2.95 18.47
N ASP A 99 -3.92 -1.69 18.34
CA ASP A 99 -5.22 -1.24 18.81
C ASP A 99 -6.08 -0.92 17.58
N ILE A 100 -7.04 -1.80 17.27
CA ILE A 100 -7.79 -1.78 16.01
C ILE A 100 -9.23 -1.38 16.29
N ASN A 101 -9.76 -0.44 15.50
CA ASN A 101 -11.18 -0.09 15.56
C ASN A 101 -12.03 -1.28 15.09
N ARG A 102 -13.11 -1.60 15.81
CA ARG A 102 -14.02 -2.73 15.49
C ARG A 102 -14.55 -2.70 14.06
N THR A 103 -14.75 -1.51 13.50
CA THR A 103 -15.20 -1.33 12.10
C THR A 103 -14.24 -1.91 11.07
N ARG A 104 -12.95 -2.05 11.41
CA ARG A 104 -11.95 -2.67 10.52
C ARG A 104 -12.16 -4.16 10.27
N PHE A 105 -12.93 -4.83 11.15
CA PHE A 105 -13.22 -6.27 11.02
C PHE A 105 -14.39 -6.53 10.07
N LEU A 106 -15.04 -5.49 9.54
CA LEU A 106 -16.10 -5.61 8.53
C LEU A 106 -15.54 -5.88 7.12
N ASP A 107 -14.25 -5.60 6.91
CA ASP A 107 -13.51 -5.80 5.66
C ASP A 107 -12.35 -6.79 5.87
N ASP A 108 -11.60 -7.06 4.80
CA ASP A 108 -10.35 -7.81 4.90
C ASP A 108 -9.38 -7.04 5.80
N LEU A 109 -8.92 -7.71 6.86
CA LEU A 109 -8.01 -7.12 7.83
C LEU A 109 -6.57 -7.43 7.45
N HIS A 110 -5.83 -6.40 7.03
CA HIS A 110 -4.41 -6.52 6.71
C HIS A 110 -3.55 -6.05 7.90
N LEU A 111 -2.65 -6.92 8.33
CA LEU A 111 -1.68 -6.64 9.40
C LEU A 111 -0.25 -6.80 8.86
N ILE A 112 0.58 -5.79 9.07
CA ILE A 112 2.02 -5.85 8.80
C ILE A 112 2.76 -5.93 10.13
N LEU A 113 3.48 -7.03 10.31
CA LEU A 113 4.26 -7.37 11.49
C LEU A 113 5.74 -7.13 11.19
N ALA A 114 6.22 -5.93 11.46
CA ALA A 114 7.58 -5.56 11.09
C ALA A 114 8.61 -6.12 12.08
N LYS A 115 9.62 -6.80 11.55
CA LYS A 115 10.78 -7.38 12.23
C LYS A 115 11.98 -6.44 12.08
N ASP A 116 13.10 -6.77 12.72
CA ASP A 116 14.36 -6.05 12.51
C ASP A 116 14.86 -6.20 11.07
N HIS A 117 14.61 -7.38 10.49
CA HIS A 117 14.96 -7.74 9.13
C HIS A 117 13.70 -8.24 8.40
N GLY A 118 13.01 -7.30 7.76
CA GLY A 118 11.81 -7.60 6.98
C GLY A 118 10.50 -7.52 7.78
N PHE A 119 9.46 -8.23 7.33
CA PHE A 119 8.14 -8.20 7.94
C PHE A 119 7.29 -9.41 7.55
N VAL A 120 6.28 -9.73 8.35
CA VAL A 120 5.24 -10.70 7.98
C VAL A 120 3.99 -9.93 7.58
N TRP A 121 3.38 -10.31 6.46
CA TRP A 121 2.08 -9.82 6.04
C TRP A 121 0.99 -10.87 6.33
N LEU A 122 0.02 -10.45 7.13
CA LEU A 122 -1.18 -11.23 7.39
C LEU A 122 -2.38 -10.63 6.67
N LYS A 123 -3.25 -11.49 6.15
CA LYS A 123 -4.56 -11.13 5.63
C LYS A 123 -5.63 -12.02 6.24
N ILE A 124 -6.52 -11.42 7.03
CA ILE A 124 -7.66 -12.11 7.61
C ILE A 124 -8.88 -11.73 6.76
N PRO A 125 -9.48 -12.68 6.01
CA PRO A 125 -10.63 -12.38 5.16
C PRO A 125 -11.82 -11.85 5.96
N LYS A 126 -12.60 -10.94 5.37
CA LYS A 126 -13.87 -10.47 5.95
C LYS A 126 -14.77 -11.65 6.31
N GLY A 127 -15.54 -11.50 7.40
CA GLY A 127 -16.42 -12.56 7.90
C GLY A 127 -15.72 -13.68 8.69
N THR A 128 -14.38 -13.71 8.72
CA THR A 128 -13.65 -14.65 9.58
C THR A 128 -13.85 -14.34 11.08
N ILE A 129 -14.00 -13.06 11.41
CA ILE A 129 -14.14 -12.56 12.77
C ILE A 129 -15.39 -11.67 12.80
N GLU A 130 -16.55 -12.27 12.97
CA GLU A 130 -17.84 -11.56 12.97
C GLU A 130 -18.01 -10.69 14.22
N ASP A 131 -17.60 -11.22 15.38
CA ASP A 131 -17.64 -10.49 16.65
C ASP A 131 -16.26 -10.54 17.34
N PRO A 132 -15.43 -9.50 17.15
CA PRO A 132 -14.12 -9.40 17.77
C PRO A 132 -14.16 -9.51 19.30
N SER A 133 -15.28 -9.14 19.95
CA SER A 133 -15.40 -9.15 21.42
C SER A 133 -15.47 -10.55 22.03
N ARG A 134 -15.80 -11.56 21.22
CA ARG A 134 -15.84 -12.97 21.63
C ARG A 134 -14.48 -13.65 21.56
N ILE A 135 -13.53 -13.05 20.83
CA ILE A 135 -12.23 -13.64 20.53
C ILE A 135 -11.11 -12.86 21.23
N PHE A 136 -11.14 -11.54 21.11
CA PHE A 136 -10.06 -10.66 21.52
C PHE A 136 -10.44 -9.81 22.72
N TYR A 137 -9.40 -9.31 23.39
CA TYR A 137 -9.58 -8.33 24.45
C TYR A 137 -10.06 -6.99 23.88
N ILE A 138 -11.15 -6.48 24.46
CA ILE A 138 -11.69 -5.16 24.17
C ILE A 138 -11.24 -4.21 25.27
N ARG A 139 -10.52 -3.17 24.88
CA ARG A 139 -10.09 -2.12 25.79
C ARG A 139 -11.30 -1.39 26.39
N PRO A 140 -11.46 -1.34 27.72
CA PRO A 140 -12.62 -0.69 28.34
C PRO A 140 -12.59 0.83 28.22
N ASP A 141 -11.41 1.43 28.07
CA ASP A 141 -11.22 2.88 28.02
C ASP A 141 -11.59 3.52 26.68
N ASN A 142 -11.36 2.82 25.56
CA ASN A 142 -11.59 3.36 24.22
C ASN A 142 -12.35 2.41 23.27
N GLY A 143 -12.71 1.22 23.74
CA GLY A 143 -13.47 0.23 22.98
C GLY A 143 -12.72 -0.41 21.81
N LEU A 144 -11.42 -0.14 21.64
CA LEU A 144 -10.60 -0.74 20.59
C LEU A 144 -10.30 -2.21 20.87
N VAL A 145 -10.16 -2.98 19.80
CA VAL A 145 -9.71 -4.38 19.87
C VAL A 145 -8.20 -4.38 20.02
N GLN A 146 -7.69 -4.90 21.13
CA GLN A 146 -6.26 -5.01 21.35
C GLN A 146 -5.75 -6.39 20.95
N LEU A 147 -4.85 -6.42 19.97
CA LEU A 147 -4.12 -7.60 19.58
C LEU A 147 -2.70 -7.51 20.13
N LYS A 148 -2.24 -8.58 20.77
CA LYS A 148 -0.83 -8.75 21.16
C LYS A 148 -0.34 -10.03 20.54
N ILE A 149 0.22 -9.91 19.34
CA ILE A 149 0.66 -11.07 18.56
C ILE A 149 2.09 -11.39 18.98
N SER A 150 2.31 -12.55 19.58
CA SER A 150 3.65 -12.97 20.03
C SER A 150 4.63 -13.10 18.85
N SER A 151 5.80 -12.49 19.03
CA SER A 151 6.96 -12.63 18.15
C SER A 151 7.99 -13.63 18.68
N VAL A 152 7.64 -14.38 19.74
CA VAL A 152 8.51 -15.42 20.31
C VAL A 152 8.40 -16.67 19.44
N ASP A 153 9.54 -17.20 19.02
CA ASP A 153 9.61 -18.41 18.20
C ASP A 153 8.99 -19.63 18.90
N GLY A 154 8.59 -20.63 18.09
CA GLY A 154 8.04 -21.89 18.58
C GLY A 154 6.51 -21.88 18.65
N SER A 155 5.95 -22.51 19.70
CA SER A 155 4.50 -22.76 19.78
C SER A 155 3.64 -21.51 19.95
N ASP A 156 4.25 -20.41 20.40
CA ASP A 156 3.57 -19.14 20.64
C ASP A 156 3.77 -18.13 19.50
N TYR A 157 4.55 -18.46 18.47
CA TYR A 157 4.75 -17.56 17.33
C TYR A 157 3.41 -17.29 16.62
N LEU A 158 3.08 -16.01 16.40
CA LEU A 158 1.84 -15.54 15.79
C LEU A 158 0.56 -15.95 16.56
N ARG A 159 0.68 -16.13 17.87
CA ARG A 159 -0.45 -16.34 18.78
C ARG A 159 -0.88 -15.01 19.41
N ASP A 160 -2.19 -14.77 19.54
CA ASP A 160 -2.66 -13.69 20.41
C ASP A 160 -2.37 -14.06 21.86
N VAL A 161 -1.61 -13.21 22.55
CA VAL A 161 -1.27 -13.35 23.98
C VAL A 161 -1.91 -12.27 24.83
N SER A 162 -2.87 -11.53 24.26
CA SER A 162 -3.67 -10.58 25.02
C SER A 162 -4.51 -11.35 26.07
N SER A 163 -4.83 -10.70 27.19
CA SER A 163 -5.59 -11.29 28.30
C SER A 163 -7.09 -11.53 27.99
N GLY A 164 -7.42 -11.74 26.71
CA GLY A 164 -8.75 -12.06 26.22
C GLY A 164 -9.07 -13.56 26.32
N ILE A 165 -10.20 -13.95 25.74
CA ILE A 165 -10.78 -15.30 25.83
C ILE A 165 -10.07 -16.31 24.90
N GLY A 166 -9.39 -15.85 23.84
CA GLY A 166 -9.03 -16.69 22.70
C GLY A 166 -7.56 -17.12 22.60
N ASP A 167 -7.36 -18.41 22.29
CA ASP A 167 -6.11 -18.98 21.73
C ASP A 167 -5.99 -18.69 20.22
N PHE A 168 -6.26 -17.45 19.80
CA PHE A 168 -6.34 -17.14 18.37
C PHE A 168 -4.96 -17.22 17.73
N ARG A 169 -4.82 -18.11 16.74
CA ARG A 169 -3.57 -18.33 15.99
C ARG A 169 -3.64 -17.65 14.64
N PHE A 170 -2.76 -16.68 14.43
CA PHE A 170 -2.66 -15.91 13.19
C PHE A 170 -1.86 -16.64 12.11
N SER A 171 -1.14 -17.72 12.43
CA SER A 171 -0.27 -18.46 11.51
C SER A 171 -0.99 -18.92 10.23
N LYS A 172 -2.29 -19.23 10.32
CA LYS A 172 -3.12 -19.63 9.16
C LYS A 172 -3.50 -18.48 8.22
N TYR A 173 -3.20 -17.23 8.58
CA TYR A 173 -3.50 -16.04 7.80
C TYR A 173 -2.22 -15.34 7.29
N VAL A 174 -1.07 -16.02 7.39
CA VAL A 174 0.18 -15.54 6.79
C VAL A 174 0.05 -15.67 5.28
N GLU A 175 0.06 -14.54 4.59
CA GLU A 175 0.12 -14.51 3.13
C GLU A 175 1.57 -14.59 2.65
N MET A 176 2.47 -13.83 3.30
CA MET A 176 3.87 -13.76 2.92
C MET A 176 4.77 -13.27 4.04
N GLU A 177 6.02 -13.70 4.01
CA GLU A 177 7.10 -13.18 4.83
C GLU A 177 8.19 -12.62 3.91
N PHE A 178 8.57 -11.37 4.17
CA PHE A 178 9.60 -10.61 3.44
C PHE A 178 10.79 -10.33 4.36
#